data_AF-A0A2P6M8D2-F1
#
_entry.id   AF-A0A2P6M8D2-F1
#
_cell.length_a   1.000
_cell.length_b   1.000
_cell.length_c   1.000
_cell.angle_alpha   90.00
_cell.angle_beta   90.00
_cell.angle_gamma   90.00
#
_symmetry.space_group_name_H-M   'P 1'
#
loop_
_entity.id
_entity.type
_entity.pdbx_description
1 polymer ?
#
loop_
_entity_poly.entity_id
_entity_poly.type
_entity_poly.pdbx_seq_one_letter_code
_entity_poly.pdbx_strand_id
1 'polypeptide(L)'
;MITTNISNASHSRLSEARKESAGPVAHLSSISDLSLRRGLRLPEVLYLSGLSRSAWYARLNPNDPSFDPEAPRPFKLGKSRRSPSVWWAWEVIAYLEAKSLARAVA
;
A
#
# COMPACT_ATOMS: atom_id res chain seq x y z
N MET A 1 3.36 -24.42 -57.19
CA MET A 1 2.65 -24.22 -55.91
C MET A 1 3.67 -23.98 -54.81
N ILE A 2 3.26 -23.25 -53.77
CA ILE A 2 3.96 -22.90 -52.52
C ILE A 2 4.60 -21.50 -52.54
N THR A 3 3.80 -20.56 -52.04
CA THR A 3 4.18 -19.27 -51.46
C THR A 3 5.12 -19.49 -50.28
N THR A 4 6.22 -18.75 -50.15
CA THR A 4 6.94 -18.62 -48.88
C THR A 4 7.13 -17.15 -48.54
N ASN A 5 6.80 -16.91 -47.27
CA ASN A 5 6.40 -15.65 -46.68
C ASN A 5 7.58 -14.75 -46.34
N ILE A 6 7.27 -13.46 -46.28
CA ILE A 6 8.15 -12.31 -46.22
C ILE A 6 8.62 -12.02 -44.78
N SER A 7 9.90 -11.62 -44.70
CA SER A 7 10.56 -10.73 -43.73
C SER A 7 10.47 -11.02 -42.23
N ASN A 8 11.62 -11.44 -41.69
CA ASN A 8 11.98 -11.22 -40.30
C ASN A 8 12.88 -9.96 -40.21
N ALA A 9 12.30 -8.79 -39.98
CA ALA A 9 13.05 -7.58 -39.63
C ALA A 9 12.10 -6.53 -39.05
N SER A 10 11.88 -6.55 -37.72
CA SER A 10 11.43 -5.39 -36.91
C SER A 10 11.29 -5.77 -35.43
N HIS A 11 12.38 -6.15 -34.77
CA HIS A 11 12.43 -6.26 -33.32
C HIS A 11 13.46 -5.28 -32.75
N SER A 12 13.16 -3.97 -32.73
CA SER A 12 13.94 -3.03 -31.88
C SER A 12 13.35 -1.62 -31.71
N ARG A 13 12.02 -1.43 -31.69
CA ARG A 13 11.48 -0.04 -31.50
C ARG A 13 10.08 0.09 -30.88
N LEU A 14 9.66 -0.87 -30.04
CA LEU A 14 8.36 -0.79 -29.35
C LEU A 14 8.44 -0.83 -27.81
N SER A 15 9.63 -0.89 -27.21
CA SER A 15 9.78 -0.91 -25.74
C SER A 15 9.77 0.47 -25.07
N GLU A 16 9.91 1.56 -25.82
CA GLU A 16 10.03 2.91 -25.23
C GLU A 16 8.76 3.75 -25.29
N ALA A 17 7.71 3.30 -25.98
CA ALA A 17 6.47 4.07 -26.13
C ALA A 17 5.35 3.71 -25.14
N ARG A 18 5.66 2.96 -24.06
CA ARG A 18 4.67 2.60 -23.02
C ARG A 18 4.73 3.48 -21.77
N LYS A 19 5.37 4.65 -21.87
CA LYS A 19 5.38 5.72 -20.88
C LYS A 19 4.60 6.92 -21.43
N GLU A 20 3.29 6.80 -21.57
CA GLU A 20 2.36 7.94 -21.59
C GLU A 20 0.96 7.40 -21.86
N SER A 21 -0.06 8.00 -21.24
CA SER A 21 -1.50 7.71 -21.39
C SER A 21 -2.08 6.50 -20.63
N ALA A 22 -1.74 6.34 -19.35
CA ALA A 22 -2.60 5.65 -18.40
C ALA A 22 -3.23 6.67 -17.45
N GLY A 23 -4.52 6.98 -17.61
CA GLY A 23 -5.30 7.68 -16.60
C GLY A 23 -5.25 6.97 -15.23
N PRO A 24 -5.73 7.59 -14.14
CA PRO A 24 -5.28 7.31 -12.77
C PRO A 24 -5.58 5.91 -12.18
N VAL A 25 -6.11 4.95 -12.95
CA VAL A 25 -6.65 3.68 -12.44
C VAL A 25 -6.10 2.41 -13.16
N ALA A 26 -5.22 2.54 -14.17
CA ALA A 26 -4.92 1.43 -15.09
C ALA A 26 -3.85 0.39 -14.64
N HIS A 27 -3.56 0.20 -13.35
CA HIS A 27 -2.56 -0.79 -12.89
C HIS A 27 -3.08 -1.68 -11.73
N LEU A 28 -4.30 -2.19 -11.84
CA LEU A 28 -4.81 -3.21 -10.91
C LEU A 28 -4.53 -4.62 -11.45
N SER A 29 -3.26 -4.90 -11.75
CA SER A 29 -2.85 -6.15 -12.42
C SER A 29 -2.81 -7.37 -11.49
N SER A 30 -3.00 -7.21 -10.17
CA SER A 30 -3.11 -8.32 -9.22
C SER A 30 -4.13 -8.05 -8.10
N ILE A 31 -4.88 -9.09 -7.69
CA ILE A 31 -5.80 -9.06 -6.54
C ILE A 31 -5.06 -8.72 -5.24
N SER A 32 -3.79 -9.11 -5.13
CA SER A 32 -2.93 -8.77 -4.00
C SER A 32 -2.68 -7.26 -3.92
N ASP A 33 -2.46 -6.60 -5.07
CA ASP A 33 -2.25 -5.15 -5.13
C ASP A 33 -3.51 -4.38 -4.73
N LEU A 34 -4.68 -4.88 -5.14
CA LEU A 34 -5.96 -4.36 -4.71
C LEU A 34 -6.17 -4.48 -3.20
N SER A 35 -5.74 -5.60 -2.62
CA SER A 35 -5.84 -5.86 -1.18
C SER A 35 -4.95 -4.92 -0.35
N LEU A 36 -3.79 -4.53 -0.88
CA LEU A 36 -2.90 -3.55 -0.25
C LEU A 36 -3.40 -2.10 -0.39
N ARG A 37 -4.18 -1.80 -1.43
CA ARG A 37 -4.77 -0.48 -1.68
C ARG A 37 -6.13 -0.27 -0.98
N ARG A 38 -6.57 -1.21 -0.14
CA ARG A 38 -7.82 -1.05 0.62
C ARG A 38 -7.61 -0.29 1.92
N GLY A 39 -8.68 0.34 2.41
CA GLY A 39 -8.71 0.96 3.72
C GLY A 39 -9.05 -0.04 4.83
N LEU A 40 -8.24 -0.09 5.88
CA LEU A 40 -8.44 -0.90 7.07
C LEU A 40 -9.18 -0.13 8.16
N ARG A 41 -10.11 -0.82 8.84
CA ARG A 41 -10.73 -0.31 10.08
C ARG A 41 -9.87 -0.70 11.28
N LEU A 42 -10.05 0.01 12.40
CA LEU A 42 -9.29 -0.23 13.62
C LEU A 42 -9.21 -1.72 14.02
N PRO A 43 -10.29 -2.52 14.03
CA PRO A 43 -10.19 -3.94 14.39
C PRO A 43 -9.19 -4.73 13.53
N GLU A 44 -9.11 -4.44 12.22
CA GLU A 44 -8.15 -5.10 11.32
C GLU A 44 -6.72 -4.62 11.57
N VAL A 45 -6.52 -3.33 11.85
CA VAL A 45 -5.21 -2.78 12.23
C VAL A 45 -4.71 -3.44 13.52
N LEU A 46 -5.58 -3.61 14.51
CA LEU A 46 -5.26 -4.29 15.77
C LEU A 46 -4.96 -5.77 15.55
N TYR A 47 -5.72 -6.44 14.67
CA TYR A 47 -5.47 -7.82 14.28
C TYR A 47 -4.09 -7.99 13.62
N LEU A 48 -3.73 -7.13 12.67
CA LEU A 48 -2.44 -7.19 11.97
C LEU A 48 -1.25 -6.86 12.90
N SER A 49 -1.41 -5.86 13.76
CA SER A 49 -0.34 -5.42 14.66
C SER A 49 -0.21 -6.29 15.92
N GLY A 50 -1.23 -7.08 16.26
CA GLY A 50 -1.30 -7.82 17.52
C GLY A 50 -1.43 -6.94 18.76
N LEU A 51 -1.68 -5.63 18.59
CA LEU A 51 -1.75 -4.66 19.69
C LEU A 51 -3.17 -4.51 20.22
N SER A 52 -3.26 -4.13 21.50
CA SER A 52 -4.52 -3.65 22.06
C SER A 52 -4.86 -2.26 21.51
N ARG A 53 -6.13 -1.86 21.64
CA ARG A 53 -6.60 -0.55 21.21
C ARG A 53 -5.83 0.60 21.88
N SER A 54 -5.59 0.52 23.19
CA SER A 54 -4.87 1.55 23.94
C SER A 54 -3.42 1.63 23.50
N ALA A 55 -2.76 0.48 23.32
CA ALA A 55 -1.38 0.43 22.85
C ALA A 55 -1.23 1.03 21.44
N TRP A 56 -2.18 0.78 20.54
CA TRP A 56 -2.18 1.40 19.21
C TRP A 56 -2.30 2.93 19.28
N TYR A 57 -3.22 3.46 20.10
CA TYR A 57 -3.37 4.91 20.22
C TYR A 57 -2.22 5.58 20.97
N ALA A 58 -1.56 4.89 21.90
CA ALA A 58 -0.33 5.38 22.54
C ALA A 58 0.75 5.68 21.50
N ARG A 59 0.93 4.80 20.51
CA ARG A 59 1.87 5.00 19.38
C ARG A 59 1.56 6.25 18.56
N LEU A 60 0.30 6.67 18.50
CA LEU A 60 -0.13 7.83 17.71
C LEU A 60 -0.13 9.14 18.50
N ASN A 61 0.04 9.10 19.82
CA ASN A 61 -0.05 10.26 20.70
C ASN A 61 1.34 10.83 21.00
N PRO A 62 1.69 12.05 20.53
CA PRO A 62 3.01 12.65 20.78
C PRO A 62 3.37 12.86 22.25
N ASN A 63 2.38 12.86 23.14
CA ASN A 63 2.58 13.04 24.58
C ASN A 63 2.77 11.72 25.33
N ASP A 64 2.61 10.58 24.65
CA ASP A 64 2.81 9.26 25.26
C ASP A 64 4.28 8.84 25.14
N PRO A 65 4.89 8.22 26.18
CA PRO A 65 6.26 7.70 26.09
C PRO A 65 6.45 6.67 24.97
N SER A 66 5.39 5.99 24.57
CA SER A 66 5.40 5.01 23.48
C SER A 66 5.11 5.63 22.12
N PHE A 67 5.12 6.95 21.99
CA PHE A 67 4.89 7.62 20.71
C PHE A 67 5.84 7.10 19.63
N ASP A 68 5.28 6.81 18.46
CA ASP A 68 6.03 6.38 17.30
C ASP A 68 5.68 7.32 16.12
N PRO A 69 6.59 8.23 15.73
CA PRO A 69 6.32 9.18 14.65
C PRO A 69 6.12 8.52 13.29
N GLU A 70 6.57 7.26 13.13
CA GLU A 70 6.41 6.48 11.90
C GLU A 70 5.11 5.68 11.87
N ALA A 71 4.37 5.61 12.99
CA ALA A 71 3.11 4.89 13.03
C ALA A 71 2.09 5.53 12.07
N PRO A 72 1.41 4.72 11.24
CA PRO A 72 0.54 5.23 10.19
C PRO A 72 -0.67 5.94 10.81
N ARG A 73 -0.96 7.13 10.30
CA ARG A 73 -2.04 7.98 10.83
C ARG A 73 -3.37 7.67 10.15
N PRO A 74 -4.48 7.64 10.90
CA PRO A 74 -5.79 7.46 10.29
C PRO A 74 -6.22 8.69 9.50
N PHE A 75 -6.96 8.45 8.42
CA PHE A 75 -7.73 9.47 7.71
C PHE A 75 -9.24 9.19 7.82
N LYS A 76 -10.06 10.18 7.47
CA LYS A 76 -11.52 10.08 7.49
C LYS A 76 -12.08 9.74 6.12
N LEU A 77 -13.00 8.77 6.02
CA LEU A 77 -13.72 8.45 4.78
C LEU A 77 -14.83 9.45 4.41
N GLY A 78 -15.04 10.48 5.22
CA GLY A 78 -16.03 11.51 4.96
C GLY A 78 -15.68 12.79 5.68
N LYS A 79 -16.49 13.83 5.41
CA LYS A 79 -16.25 15.19 5.89
C LYS A 79 -16.71 15.42 7.34
N SER A 80 -17.49 14.49 7.91
CA SER A 80 -18.03 14.64 9.26
C SER A 80 -17.02 14.19 10.30
N ARG A 81 -17.05 14.82 11.48
CA ARG A 81 -16.30 14.35 12.66
C ARG A 81 -16.65 12.90 13.03
N ARG A 82 -17.89 12.46 12.77
CA ARG A 82 -18.35 11.09 13.00
C ARG A 82 -17.99 10.12 11.88
N SER A 83 -17.37 10.58 10.80
CA SER A 83 -16.95 9.71 9.72
C SER A 83 -15.94 8.67 10.23
N PRO A 84 -16.00 7.44 9.69
CA PRO A 84 -15.05 6.38 10.04
C PRO A 84 -13.61 6.82 9.87
N SER A 85 -12.78 6.52 10.87
CA SER A 85 -11.31 6.53 10.74
C SER A 85 -10.85 5.25 10.07
N VAL A 86 -9.91 5.39 9.13
CA VAL A 86 -9.38 4.32 8.28
C VAL A 86 -7.88 4.53 8.07
N TRP A 87 -7.15 3.43 7.89
CA TRP A 87 -5.73 3.40 7.54
C TRP A 87 -5.56 2.73 6.18
N TRP A 88 -4.53 3.08 5.41
CA TRP A 88 -4.23 2.28 4.23
C TRP A 88 -3.56 0.97 4.64
N ALA A 89 -3.97 -0.14 4.02
CA ALA A 89 -3.40 -1.46 4.33
C ALA A 89 -1.90 -1.52 4.07
N TRP A 90 -1.44 -0.96 2.95
CA TRP A 90 -0.02 -0.89 2.61
C TRP A 90 0.81 -0.10 3.62
N GLU A 91 0.29 1.01 4.18
CA GLU A 91 1.00 1.79 5.20
C GLU A 91 1.19 1.01 6.50
N VAL A 92 0.15 0.28 6.93
CA VAL A 92 0.19 -0.57 8.13
C VAL A 92 1.18 -1.72 7.94
N ILE A 93 1.18 -2.37 6.78
CA ILE A 93 2.12 -3.46 6.47
C ILE A 93 3.55 -2.94 6.40
N ALA A 94 3.80 -1.85 5.68
CA ALA A 94 5.13 -1.25 5.58
C ALA A 94 5.68 -0.84 6.94
N TYR A 95 4.84 -0.29 7.83
CA TYR A 95 5.22 0.02 9.21
C TYR A 95 5.68 -1.23 9.98
N LEU A 96 4.92 -2.33 9.91
CA LEU A 96 5.27 -3.58 10.61
C LEU A 96 6.56 -4.21 10.06
N GLU A 97 6.75 -4.17 8.74
CA GLU A 97 7.98 -4.61 8.08
C GLU A 97 9.18 -3.78 8.54
N ALA A 98 9.04 -2.46 8.59
CA ALA A 98 10.08 -1.56 9.08
C ALA A 98 10.47 -1.89 10.54
N LYS A 99 9.49 -2.16 11.42
CA LYS A 99 9.79 -2.57 12.82
C LYS A 99 10.44 -3.95 12.90
N SER A 100 10.06 -4.89 12.04
CA SER A 100 10.73 -6.18 11.95
C SER A 100 12.18 -6.04 11.51
N LEU A 101 12.47 -5.20 10.51
CA LEU A 101 13.82 -4.94 10.03
C LEU A 101 14.68 -4.22 11.08
N ALA A 102 14.15 -3.18 11.73
CA ALA A 102 14.85 -2.48 12.80
C ALA A 102 15.22 -3.43 13.95
N ARG A 103 14.36 -4.39 14.28
CA ARG A 103 14.66 -5.45 15.25
C ARG A 103 15.75 -6.40 14.78
N ALA A 104 15.81 -6.74 13.49
CA ALA A 104 16.78 -7.70 12.96
C ALA A 104 18.21 -7.14 12.88
N VAL A 105 18.34 -5.81 12.82
CA VAL A 105 19.63 -5.11 12.72
C VAL A 105 20.20 -4.71 14.10
N ALA A 106 19.35 -4.66 15.13
CA ALA A 106 19.71 -4.33 16.51
C ALA A 106 20.24 -5.57 17.27
#